data_AF-A0AAU4BR95-F1
#
_entry.id   AF-A0AAU4BR95-F1
#
_cell.length_a   1.000
_cell.length_b   1.000
_cell.length_c   1.000
_cell.angle_alpha   90.00
_cell.angle_beta   90.00
_cell.angle_gamma   90.00
#
_symmetry.space_group_name_H-M   'P 1'
#
loop_
_entity.id
_entity.type
_entity.pdbx_description
1 polymer ?
#
loop_
_entity_poly.entity_id
_entity_poly.type
_entity_poly.pdbx_seq_one_letter_code
_entity_poly.pdbx_strand_id
1 'polypeptide(L)'
;MTPRDGIAIFAALAMTTASAAPAAASEKSLVRGPTGAHVKIAPLNGLGCPANSVDVALTSTNDAFTVTYYRYIVLTGGSSVPADARKNCQISLKVHVPQGFTYAISSTTYRGCFFAVDSTDGNIKTTYHLAWKTCP
;
A
#
# COMPACT_ATOMS: atom_id res chain seq x y z
N MET A 1 29.76 39.55 -45.97
CA MET A 1 30.15 38.93 -47.24
C MET A 1 30.10 37.42 -47.05
N THR A 2 28.93 36.81 -47.30
CA THR A 2 28.80 35.37 -47.65
C THR A 2 29.20 35.19 -49.12
N PRO A 3 29.50 34.00 -49.68
CA PRO A 3 29.01 32.64 -49.33
C PRO A 3 30.15 31.57 -49.31
N ARG A 4 29.94 30.26 -49.07
CA ARG A 4 29.46 29.23 -50.02
C ARG A 4 29.13 27.92 -49.30
N ASP A 5 27.87 27.52 -49.44
CA ASP A 5 27.29 26.18 -49.67
C ASP A 5 28.06 24.92 -49.21
N GLY A 6 27.44 24.20 -48.27
CA GLY A 6 27.68 22.80 -48.01
C GLY A 6 26.38 22.12 -47.59
N ILE A 7 25.69 21.51 -48.56
CA ILE A 7 24.50 20.68 -48.32
C ILE A 7 24.97 19.41 -47.57
N ALA A 8 24.52 19.25 -46.33
CA ALA A 8 24.65 17.99 -45.59
C ALA A 8 23.28 17.31 -45.51
N ILE A 9 23.14 16.22 -46.27
CA ILE A 9 22.01 15.30 -46.23
C ILE A 9 22.09 14.54 -44.90
N PHE A 10 21.23 14.84 -43.94
CA PHE A 10 21.08 14.03 -42.73
C PHE A 10 20.01 12.97 -42.97
N ALA A 11 20.45 11.73 -43.19
CA ALA A 11 19.57 10.57 -43.16
C ALA A 11 19.05 10.39 -41.73
N ALA A 12 17.76 10.68 -41.53
CA ALA A 12 17.09 10.46 -40.25
C ALA A 12 16.86 8.96 -40.04
N LEU A 13 17.69 8.30 -39.24
CA LEU A 13 17.34 7.01 -38.64
C LEU A 13 16.21 7.27 -37.62
N ALA A 14 14.98 6.94 -38.00
CA ALA A 14 13.87 6.86 -37.08
C ALA A 14 14.12 5.70 -36.11
N MET A 15 14.66 5.99 -34.92
CA MET A 15 14.70 5.01 -33.83
C MET A 15 13.28 4.84 -33.29
N THR A 16 12.65 3.73 -33.67
CA THR A 16 11.42 3.25 -33.05
C THR A 16 11.70 2.93 -31.58
N THR A 17 11.44 3.89 -30.70
CA THR A 17 11.43 3.65 -29.26
C THR A 17 10.24 2.75 -28.94
N ALA A 18 10.48 1.43 -28.86
CA ALA A 18 9.53 0.49 -28.31
C ALA A 18 9.32 0.86 -26.84
N SER A 19 8.19 1.51 -26.54
CA SER A 19 7.74 1.73 -25.17
C SER A 19 7.44 0.35 -24.57
N ALA A 20 8.38 -0.19 -23.80
CA ALA A 20 8.12 -1.32 -22.93
C ALA A 20 7.12 -0.85 -21.87
N ALA A 21 5.83 -1.05 -22.13
CA ALA A 21 4.81 -0.91 -21.10
C ALA A 21 5.14 -1.93 -20.00
N PRO A 22 5.18 -1.55 -18.71
CA PRO A 22 5.25 -2.55 -17.66
C PRO A 22 4.00 -3.41 -17.81
N ALA A 23 4.19 -4.70 -18.08
CA ALA A 23 3.13 -5.67 -18.00
C ALA A 23 2.69 -5.67 -16.54
N ALA A 24 1.62 -4.94 -16.22
CA ALA A 24 0.82 -5.20 -15.04
C ALA A 24 0.22 -6.59 -15.24
N ALA A 25 0.99 -7.61 -14.91
CA ALA A 25 0.52 -8.97 -14.85
C ALA A 25 -0.59 -8.98 -13.79
N SER A 26 -1.84 -8.96 -14.27
CA SER A 26 -2.98 -9.38 -13.47
C SER A 26 -2.84 -10.88 -13.28
N GLU A 27 -1.90 -11.29 -12.44
CA GLU A 27 -1.81 -12.67 -11.99
C GLU A 27 -3.15 -13.01 -11.33
N LYS A 28 -3.74 -14.13 -11.75
CA LYS A 28 -4.94 -14.66 -11.09
C LYS A 28 -4.60 -14.77 -9.60
N SER A 29 -5.20 -13.90 -8.79
CA SER A 29 -5.16 -14.02 -7.35
C SER A 29 -5.63 -15.43 -7.01
N LEU A 30 -4.74 -16.21 -6.38
CA LEU A 30 -5.06 -17.58 -6.04
C LEU A 30 -6.23 -17.57 -5.06
N VAL A 31 -7.20 -18.46 -5.27
CA VAL A 31 -8.33 -18.66 -4.34
C VAL A 31 -7.85 -19.23 -2.98
N ARG A 32 -6.64 -19.77 -2.96
CA ARG A 32 -5.97 -20.30 -1.76
C ARG A 32 -4.48 -20.01 -1.85
N GLY A 33 -3.91 -19.46 -0.79
CA GLY A 33 -2.48 -19.21 -0.65
C GLY A 33 -1.67 -20.48 -0.39
N PRO A 34 -0.34 -20.41 -0.55
CA PRO A 34 0.55 -21.54 -0.33
C PRO A 34 0.57 -21.99 1.14
N THR A 35 0.75 -23.29 1.36
CA THR A 35 0.85 -23.87 2.70
C THR A 35 2.17 -23.44 3.35
N GLY A 36 2.14 -22.99 4.60
CA GLY A 36 3.33 -22.52 5.33
C GLY A 36 3.59 -21.01 5.23
N ALA A 37 2.78 -20.27 4.46
CA ALA A 37 2.80 -18.82 4.50
C ALA A 37 2.37 -18.33 5.90
N HIS A 38 3.14 -17.41 6.47
CA HIS A 38 2.79 -16.79 7.75
C HIS A 38 3.23 -15.32 7.78
N VAL A 39 2.42 -14.48 8.42
CA VAL A 39 2.68 -13.05 8.56
C VAL A 39 2.96 -12.76 10.03
N LYS A 40 4.06 -12.06 10.31
CA LYS A 40 4.40 -11.55 11.63
C LYS A 40 4.39 -10.03 11.61
N ILE A 41 3.86 -9.45 12.68
CA ILE A 41 3.91 -8.01 12.91
C ILE A 41 5.35 -7.64 13.28
N ALA A 42 5.88 -6.61 12.64
CA ALA A 42 7.13 -5.98 13.01
C ALA A 42 6.82 -4.60 13.66
N PRO A 43 7.83 -3.78 14.03
CA PRO A 43 7.59 -2.56 14.81
C PRO A 43 6.49 -1.66 14.24
N LEU A 44 5.61 -1.24 15.13
CA LEU A 44 4.54 -0.27 14.85
C LEU A 44 5.10 1.13 15.12
N ASN A 45 4.84 2.07 14.22
CA ASN A 45 5.18 3.47 14.42
C ASN A 45 3.97 4.36 14.16
N GLY A 46 3.75 5.36 15.01
CA GLY A 46 2.69 6.35 14.86
C GLY A 46 1.70 6.37 16.03
N LEU A 47 0.92 7.45 16.08
CA LEU A 47 0.01 7.74 17.19
C LEU A 47 -1.30 6.93 17.16
N GLY A 48 -1.64 6.28 16.05
CA GLY A 48 -2.88 5.50 15.92
C GLY A 48 -2.80 4.08 16.46
N CYS A 49 -1.59 3.55 16.66
CA CYS A 49 -1.33 2.15 16.99
C CYS A 49 -0.24 2.10 18.06
N PRO A 50 -0.60 2.35 19.33
CA PRO A 50 0.32 2.11 20.43
C PRO A 50 0.81 0.66 20.45
N ALA A 51 1.93 0.42 21.13
CA ALA A 51 2.48 -0.92 21.27
C ALA A 51 1.41 -1.89 21.79
N ASN A 52 1.37 -3.10 21.23
CA ASN A 52 0.40 -4.15 21.55
C ASN A 52 -1.08 -3.81 21.28
N SER A 53 -1.37 -2.78 20.48
CA SER A 53 -2.75 -2.45 20.08
C SER A 53 -3.11 -2.90 18.67
N VAL A 54 -2.26 -3.70 18.03
CA VAL A 54 -2.46 -4.20 16.68
C VAL A 54 -2.15 -5.69 16.65
N ASP A 55 -3.06 -6.44 16.04
CA ASP A 55 -2.89 -7.87 15.75
C ASP A 55 -3.02 -8.13 14.25
N VAL A 56 -2.42 -9.21 13.75
CA VAL A 56 -2.47 -9.61 12.35
C VAL A 56 -2.72 -11.11 12.28
N ALA A 57 -3.80 -11.47 11.62
CA ALA A 57 -4.19 -12.86 11.40
C ALA A 57 -4.33 -13.15 9.90
N LEU A 58 -3.91 -14.34 9.48
CA LEU A 58 -4.20 -14.87 8.15
C LEU A 58 -5.58 -15.53 8.13
N THR A 59 -6.23 -15.50 6.96
CA THR A 59 -7.41 -16.32 6.70
C THR A 59 -7.04 -17.80 6.70
N SER A 60 -8.04 -18.68 6.91
CA SER A 60 -7.84 -20.13 6.85
C SER A 60 -7.35 -20.64 5.49
N THR A 61 -7.55 -19.85 4.43
CA THR A 61 -7.10 -20.09 3.06
C THR A 61 -5.74 -19.47 2.74
N ASN A 62 -5.10 -18.74 3.66
CA ASN A 62 -3.81 -18.05 3.48
C ASN A 62 -3.75 -17.09 2.28
N ASP A 63 -4.91 -16.64 1.78
CA ASP A 63 -5.07 -15.75 0.62
C ASP A 63 -5.27 -14.29 1.03
N ALA A 64 -5.61 -14.02 2.30
CA ALA A 64 -5.73 -12.68 2.85
C ALA A 64 -5.23 -12.62 4.30
N PHE A 65 -4.81 -11.43 4.72
CA PHE A 65 -4.51 -11.13 6.12
C PHE A 65 -5.38 -9.96 6.59
N THR A 66 -5.77 -9.99 7.86
CA THR A 66 -6.53 -8.92 8.51
C THR A 66 -5.66 -8.28 9.56
N VAL A 67 -5.53 -6.95 9.49
CA VAL A 67 -4.90 -6.14 10.53
C VAL A 67 -6.00 -5.61 11.44
N THR A 68 -6.01 -6.04 12.70
CA THR A 68 -6.99 -5.60 13.70
C THR A 68 -6.36 -4.53 14.59
N TYR A 69 -7.01 -3.38 14.68
CA TYR A 69 -6.59 -2.28 15.55
C TYR A 69 -7.53 -2.18 16.75
N TYR A 70 -6.99 -2.21 17.97
CA TYR A 70 -7.79 -2.12 19.19
C TYR A 70 -7.98 -0.69 19.69
N ARG A 71 -7.03 0.21 19.40
CA ARG A 71 -6.99 1.58 19.96
C ARG A 71 -6.87 2.68 18.90
N TYR A 72 -7.26 2.39 17.66
CA TYR A 72 -7.24 3.37 16.59
C TYR A 72 -8.54 4.19 16.58
N ILE A 73 -8.50 5.36 17.21
CA ILE A 73 -9.65 6.26 17.32
C ILE A 73 -9.23 7.65 16.82
N VAL A 74 -10.07 8.22 15.95
CA VAL A 74 -9.95 9.58 15.44
C VAL A 74 -11.10 10.39 16.02
N LEU A 75 -10.80 11.56 16.59
CA LEU A 75 -11.78 12.44 17.22
C LEU A 75 -11.65 13.84 16.64
N THR A 76 -12.78 14.48 16.38
CA THR A 76 -12.87 15.84 15.85
C THR A 76 -13.95 16.61 16.59
N GLY A 77 -13.74 17.92 16.81
CA GLY A 77 -14.68 18.79 17.52
C GLY A 77 -14.52 18.77 19.05
N GLY A 78 -15.35 19.50 19.77
CA GLY A 78 -15.27 19.64 21.23
C GLY A 78 -13.89 20.14 21.70
N SER A 79 -13.33 19.48 22.72
CA SER A 79 -12.00 19.80 23.27
C SER A 79 -10.85 18.97 22.66
N SER A 80 -11.05 18.37 21.47
CA SER A 80 -10.01 17.58 20.80
C SER A 80 -8.85 18.46 20.29
N VAL A 81 -7.63 17.92 20.26
CA VAL A 81 -6.46 18.61 19.71
C VAL A 81 -6.24 18.21 18.24
N PRO A 82 -5.50 18.99 17.43
CA PRO A 82 -5.27 18.66 16.02
C PRO A 82 -4.71 17.25 15.76
N ALA A 83 -3.96 16.69 16.72
CA ALA A 83 -3.43 15.32 16.65
C ALA A 83 -4.50 14.23 16.81
N ASP A 84 -5.70 14.55 17.28
CA ASP A 84 -6.81 13.61 17.39
C ASP A 84 -7.61 13.48 16.10
N ALA A 85 -7.62 14.54 15.29
CA ALA A 85 -8.27 14.57 13.98
C ALA A 85 -7.52 13.74 12.91
N ARG A 86 -6.23 13.45 13.13
CA ARG A 86 -5.41 12.66 12.22
C ARG A 86 -4.50 11.71 12.97
N LYS A 87 -4.82 10.41 12.94
CA LYS A 87 -3.93 9.34 13.38
C LYS A 87 -3.20 8.74 12.18
N ASN A 88 -1.96 8.30 12.41
CA ASN A 88 -1.16 7.59 11.42
C ASN A 88 -0.61 6.31 12.06
N CYS A 89 -0.47 5.28 11.23
CA CYS A 89 0.11 3.99 11.58
C CYS A 89 0.97 3.47 10.44
N GLN A 90 2.28 3.38 10.70
CA GLN A 90 3.21 2.66 9.86
C GLN A 90 3.42 1.27 10.47
N ILE A 91 2.86 0.27 9.79
CA ILE A 91 2.97 -1.14 10.18
C ILE A 91 3.98 -1.81 9.26
N SER A 92 5.02 -2.37 9.85
CA SER A 92 5.94 -3.23 9.13
C SER A 92 5.47 -4.67 9.25
N LEU A 93 5.29 -5.36 8.13
CA LEU A 93 4.86 -6.75 8.09
C LEU A 93 6.01 -7.62 7.59
N LYS A 94 6.33 -8.68 8.33
CA LYS A 94 7.25 -9.74 7.89
C LYS A 94 6.42 -10.88 7.34
N VAL A 95 6.42 -11.01 6.02
CA VAL A 95 5.69 -12.08 5.32
C VAL A 95 6.69 -13.17 4.97
N HIS A 96 6.47 -14.37 5.48
CA HIS A 96 7.20 -15.55 5.05
C HIS A 96 6.39 -16.24 3.96
N VAL A 97 7.04 -16.46 2.81
CA VAL A 97 6.43 -17.12 1.64
C VAL A 97 7.29 -18.32 1.26
N PRO A 98 6.68 -19.51 1.04
CA PRO A 98 7.41 -20.69 0.57
C PRO A 98 8.06 -20.49 -0.80
N GLN A 99 9.04 -21.32 -1.11
CA GLN A 99 9.76 -21.28 -2.39
C GLN A 99 8.81 -21.52 -3.57
N GLY A 100 9.05 -20.81 -4.68
CA GLY A 100 8.24 -20.90 -5.90
C GLY A 100 6.97 -20.04 -5.90
N PHE A 101 6.75 -19.24 -4.85
CA PHE A 101 5.63 -18.30 -4.78
C PHE A 101 6.10 -16.87 -4.56
N THR A 102 5.39 -15.94 -5.18
CA THR A 102 5.46 -14.50 -4.90
C THR A 102 4.15 -14.07 -4.26
N TYR A 103 4.18 -12.99 -3.49
CA TYR A 103 2.98 -12.41 -2.90
C TYR A 103 2.85 -10.95 -3.31
N ALA A 104 1.61 -10.53 -3.52
CA ALA A 104 1.26 -9.15 -3.81
C ALA A 104 -0.07 -8.83 -3.12
N ILE A 105 -0.29 -7.56 -2.78
CA ILE A 105 -1.57 -7.09 -2.27
C ILE A 105 -2.37 -6.57 -3.47
N SER A 106 -3.43 -7.30 -3.82
CA SER A 106 -4.32 -6.95 -4.94
C SER A 106 -5.38 -5.93 -4.55
N SER A 107 -5.84 -5.96 -3.29
CA SER A 107 -6.85 -5.04 -2.77
C SER A 107 -6.72 -4.86 -1.26
N THR A 108 -7.26 -3.75 -0.76
CA THR A 108 -7.33 -3.44 0.68
C THR A 108 -8.74 -2.97 1.02
N THR A 109 -9.32 -3.55 2.06
CA THR A 109 -10.65 -3.14 2.55
C THR A 109 -10.52 -2.63 3.97
N TYR A 110 -11.11 -1.47 4.24
CA TYR A 110 -11.19 -0.90 5.58
C TYR A 110 -12.55 -1.22 6.21
N ARG A 111 -12.55 -1.57 7.51
CA ARG A 111 -13.77 -1.78 8.30
C ARG A 111 -13.65 -0.98 9.60
N GLY A 112 -14.73 -0.33 10.02
CA GLY A 112 -14.79 0.44 11.24
C GLY A 112 -16.19 0.99 11.51
N CYS A 113 -16.32 1.72 12.61
CA CYS A 113 -17.55 2.43 12.98
C CYS A 113 -17.31 3.93 12.90
N PHE A 114 -18.34 4.67 12.51
CA PHE A 114 -18.37 6.12 12.51
C PHE A 114 -19.54 6.57 13.36
N PHE A 115 -19.29 7.49 14.29
CA PHE A 115 -20.30 8.09 15.14
C PHE A 115 -20.14 9.61 15.07
N ALA A 116 -21.24 10.31 14.80
CA ALA A 116 -21.31 11.75 14.79
C ALA A 116 -22.47 12.20 15.69
N VAL A 117 -22.22 13.25 16.46
CA VAL A 117 -23.25 14.00 17.18
C VAL A 117 -23.41 15.31 16.42
N ASP A 118 -24.64 15.63 16.01
CA ASP A 118 -25.01 16.66 15.05
C ASP A 118 -24.65 16.39 13.58
N SER A 119 -25.41 17.01 12.67
CA SER A 119 -25.40 16.83 11.21
C SER A 119 -24.12 17.35 10.55
N THR A 120 -22.98 16.78 10.94
CA THR A 120 -21.68 17.11 10.39
C THR A 120 -21.40 16.19 9.21
N ASP A 121 -21.20 16.76 8.03
CA ASP A 121 -20.69 16.03 6.88
C ASP A 121 -19.25 15.58 7.17
N GLY A 122 -19.09 14.35 7.64
CA GLY A 122 -17.81 13.72 7.96
C GLY A 122 -17.40 12.73 6.88
N ASN A 123 -16.15 12.81 6.42
CA ASN A 123 -15.56 11.79 5.54
C ASN A 123 -14.45 11.04 6.26
N ILE A 124 -14.47 9.71 6.16
CA ILE A 124 -13.32 8.87 6.53
C ILE A 124 -12.54 8.55 5.26
N LYS A 125 -11.33 9.11 5.16
CA LYS A 125 -10.39 8.76 4.09
C LYS A 125 -9.23 7.95 4.66
N THR A 126 -9.13 6.70 4.23
CA THR A 126 -7.98 5.84 4.53
C THR A 126 -7.10 5.75 3.30
N THR A 127 -5.80 5.99 3.47
CA THR A 127 -4.81 5.88 2.39
C THR A 127 -3.75 4.86 2.80
N TYR A 128 -3.52 3.86 1.95
CA TYR A 128 -2.53 2.81 2.17
C TYR A 128 -1.31 3.06 1.30
N HIS A 129 -0.14 3.12 1.91
CA HIS A 129 1.14 3.16 1.23
C HIS A 129 1.85 1.83 1.45
N LEU A 130 1.99 1.04 0.39
CA LEU A 130 2.61 -0.28 0.43
C LEU A 130 4.01 -0.18 -0.18
N ALA A 131 5.00 -0.67 0.55
CA ALA A 131 6.38 -0.74 0.08
C ALA A 131 6.97 -2.10 0.45
N TRP A 132 7.49 -2.80 -0.55
CA TRP A 132 8.13 -4.09 -0.39
C TRP A 132 9.60 -3.91 -0.01
N LYS A 133 10.07 -4.71 0.94
CA LYS A 133 11.49 -4.87 1.23
C LYS A 133 11.80 -6.36 1.28
N THR A 134 12.88 -6.77 0.62
CA THR A 134 13.41 -8.12 0.76
C THR A 134 14.00 -8.28 2.16
N CYS A 135 13.68 -9.39 2.82
CA CYS A 135 14.39 -9.76 4.04
C CYS A 135 15.77 -10.29 3.65
N PRO A 136 16.87 -9.80 4.27
CA PRO A 136 18.19 -10.40 4.09
C PRO A 136 18.25 -11.83 4.65
#